data_AF-A0A371PVI9-F1
#
_entry.id   AF-A0A371PVI9-F1
#
_cell.length_a   1.000
_cell.length_b   1.000
_cell.length_c   1.000
_cell.angle_alpha   90.00
_cell.angle_beta   90.00
_cell.angle_gamma   90.00
#
_symmetry.space_group_name_H-M   'P 1'
#
loop_
_entity.id
_entity.type
_entity.pdbx_description
1 polymer ?
#
loop_
_entity_poly.entity_id
_entity_poly.type
_entity_poly.pdbx_seq_one_letter_code
_entity_poly.pdbx_strand_id
1 'polypeptide(L)'
;GRPYAPGAVTARADGGTACGPRAPRALAGVLWKATDGQWWLLAAGSERVASITTTGGVEGRATGRFLALPVKAGASAELAGRLANGRKIEALG
;
A
#
# COMPACT_ATOMS: atom_id res chain seq x y z
N GLY A 1 -20.47 -15.76 -17.00
CA GLY A 1 -19.12 -15.98 -16.44
C GLY A 1 -19.23 -16.17 -14.94
N ARG A 2 -18.43 -17.04 -14.33
CA ARG A 2 -18.39 -17.15 -12.85
C ARG A 2 -17.93 -15.81 -12.25
N PRO A 3 -18.58 -15.29 -11.20
CA PRO A 3 -18.08 -14.12 -10.51
C PRO A 3 -16.69 -14.44 -9.94
N TYR A 4 -15.73 -13.54 -10.14
CA TYR A 4 -14.46 -13.62 -9.43
C TYR A 4 -14.72 -13.49 -7.93
N ALA A 5 -13.91 -14.18 -7.12
CA ALA A 5 -13.95 -13.99 -5.68
C ALA A 5 -13.72 -12.49 -5.37
N PRO A 6 -14.42 -11.92 -4.38
CA PRO A 6 -14.18 -10.54 -3.98
C PRO A 6 -12.71 -10.36 -3.58
N GLY A 7 -12.15 -9.20 -3.91
CA GLY A 7 -10.79 -8.85 -3.50
C GLY A 7 -10.64 -8.87 -1.98
N ALA A 8 -9.41 -9.06 -1.49
CA ALA A 8 -9.10 -8.98 -0.07
C ALA A 8 -9.02 -7.50 0.36
N VAL A 9 -9.62 -7.18 1.51
CA VAL A 9 -9.45 -5.84 2.10
C VAL A 9 -8.09 -5.76 2.78
N THR A 10 -7.25 -4.82 2.33
CA THR A 10 -5.87 -4.68 2.79
C THR A 10 -5.69 -3.71 3.95
N ALA A 11 -6.63 -2.78 4.13
CA ALA A 11 -6.66 -1.85 5.25
C ALA A 11 -8.07 -1.29 5.45
N ARG A 12 -8.38 -0.87 6.68
CA ARG A 12 -9.62 -0.14 7.01
C ARG A 12 -9.31 0.94 8.05
N ALA A 13 -10.03 2.05 7.98
CA ALA A 13 -9.92 3.12 8.95
C ALA A 13 -11.30 3.73 9.21
N ASP A 14 -11.75 3.65 10.45
CA ASP A 14 -13.02 4.20 10.92
C ASP A 14 -12.81 5.56 11.60
N GLY A 15 -13.80 6.45 11.49
CA GLY A 15 -13.80 7.77 12.15
C GLY A 15 -12.79 8.79 11.60
N GLY A 16 -11.96 8.42 10.62
CA GLY A 16 -10.93 9.29 10.02
C GLY A 16 -11.37 9.98 8.72
N THR A 17 -10.52 10.91 8.24
CA THR A 17 -10.75 11.62 6.97
C THR A 17 -10.01 11.04 5.77
N ALA A 18 -9.07 10.10 6.01
CA ALA A 18 -8.10 9.61 5.02
C ALA A 18 -8.72 8.87 3.82
N CYS A 19 -9.86 8.19 4.04
CA CYS A 19 -10.62 7.48 3.00
C CYS A 19 -11.82 8.27 2.47
N GLY A 20 -12.04 9.49 2.99
CA GLY A 20 -13.23 10.29 2.70
C GLY A 20 -12.94 11.49 1.79
N PRO A 21 -14.00 12.19 1.34
CA PRO A 21 -13.87 13.32 0.42
C PRO A 21 -13.06 14.49 0.98
N ARG A 22 -12.97 14.62 2.32
CA ARG A 22 -12.22 15.69 2.98
C ARG A 22 -10.70 15.53 2.85
N ALA A 23 -10.20 14.29 2.82
CA ALA A 23 -8.78 14.02 2.69
C ALA A 23 -8.53 12.70 1.94
N PRO A 24 -8.77 12.63 0.62
CA PRO A 24 -8.61 11.42 -0.19
C PRO A 24 -7.13 11.08 -0.40
N ARG A 25 -6.49 10.61 0.66
CA ARG A 25 -5.03 10.44 0.78
C ARG A 25 -4.75 9.14 1.52
N ALA A 26 -5.39 8.07 1.08
CA ALA A 26 -5.18 6.74 1.62
C ALA A 26 -3.92 6.12 1.04
N LEU A 27 -3.26 5.30 1.84
CA LEU A 27 -2.17 4.41 1.46
C LEU A 27 -2.40 3.10 2.19
N ALA A 28 -2.24 1.96 1.50
CA ALA A 28 -2.36 0.65 2.10
C ALA A 28 -1.41 -0.32 1.40
N GLY A 29 -1.10 -1.43 2.06
CA GLY A 29 -0.34 -2.52 1.43
C GLY A 29 -0.60 -3.86 2.08
N VAL A 30 -0.14 -4.91 1.41
CA VAL A 30 -0.37 -6.30 1.79
C VAL A 30 0.80 -7.16 1.35
N LEU A 31 1.08 -8.20 2.13
CA LEU A 31 1.93 -9.31 1.68
C LEU A 31 1.06 -10.30 0.91
N TRP A 32 1.38 -10.50 -0.36
CA TRP A 32 0.67 -11.40 -1.24
C TRP A 32 1.61 -12.47 -1.77
N LYS A 33 1.16 -13.73 -1.73
CA LYS A 33 1.88 -14.86 -2.33
C LYS A 33 1.32 -15.11 -3.73
N ALA A 34 2.18 -14.97 -4.73
CA ALA A 34 1.87 -15.32 -6.10
C ALA A 34 1.72 -16.84 -6.27
N THR A 35 1.08 -17.27 -7.37
CA THR A 35 0.78 -18.69 -7.64
C THR A 35 2.04 -19.54 -7.79
N ASP A 36 3.14 -18.95 -8.26
CA ASP A 36 4.47 -19.58 -8.35
C ASP A 36 5.19 -19.70 -6.98
N GLY A 37 4.58 -19.16 -5.93
CA GLY A 37 5.08 -19.20 -4.56
C GLY A 37 5.91 -17.99 -4.14
N GLN A 38 6.21 -17.07 -5.05
CA GLN A 38 6.95 -15.85 -4.72
C GLN A 38 6.10 -14.91 -3.85
N TRP A 39 6.70 -14.35 -2.80
CA TRP A 39 6.05 -13.36 -1.96
C TRP A 39 6.34 -11.96 -2.45
N TRP A 40 5.32 -11.12 -2.39
CA TRP A 40 5.36 -9.73 -2.81
C TRP A 40 4.79 -8.83 -1.73
N LEU A 41 5.45 -7.70 -1.50
CA LEU A 41 4.83 -6.55 -0.89
C LEU A 41 4.18 -5.73 -2.00
N LEU A 42 2.86 -5.62 -1.95
CA LEU A 42 2.08 -4.76 -2.84
C LEU A 42 1.55 -3.58 -2.04
N ALA A 43 1.75 -2.36 -2.52
CA ALA A 43 1.19 -1.17 -1.91
C ALA A 43 0.58 -0.24 -2.95
N ALA A 44 -0.51 0.43 -2.55
CA ALA A 44 -1.25 1.36 -3.39
C ALA A 44 -1.67 2.59 -2.59
N GLY A 45 -1.52 3.75 -3.21
CA GLY A 45 -1.96 5.05 -2.69
C GLY A 45 -3.06 5.68 -3.55
N SER A 46 -3.80 6.61 -2.96
CA SER A 46 -4.72 7.49 -3.70
C SER A 46 -4.00 8.33 -4.75
N GLU A 47 -4.74 8.94 -5.68
CA GLU A 47 -4.19 9.66 -6.84
C GLU A 47 -3.13 10.72 -6.52
N ARG A 48 -3.22 11.36 -5.35
CA ARG A 48 -2.29 12.42 -4.94
C ARG A 48 -0.95 11.91 -4.39
N VAL A 49 -0.79 10.60 -4.21
CA VAL A 49 0.46 9.97 -3.78
C VAL A 49 1.45 9.98 -4.95
N ALA A 50 2.57 10.65 -4.76
CA ALA A 50 3.62 10.86 -5.76
C ALA A 50 4.81 9.90 -5.59
N SER A 51 4.99 9.31 -4.40
CA SER A 51 5.94 8.22 -4.18
C SER A 51 5.56 7.40 -2.97
N ILE A 52 5.96 6.12 -2.96
CA ILE A 52 5.85 5.22 -1.82
C ILE A 52 7.26 4.76 -1.43
N THR A 53 7.52 4.72 -0.13
CA THR A 53 8.74 4.21 0.48
C THR A 53 8.40 3.15 1.50
N THR A 54 9.23 2.11 1.57
CA THR A 54 9.11 1.05 2.55
C THR A 54 10.38 0.99 3.40
N THR A 55 10.21 0.80 4.70
CA THR A 55 11.30 0.67 5.68
C THR A 55 11.07 -0.54 6.58
N GLY A 56 12.05 -0.85 7.44
CA GLY A 56 11.99 -1.97 8.37
C GLY A 56 12.62 -3.22 7.78
N GLY A 57 11.88 -4.33 7.75
CA GLY A 57 12.36 -5.61 7.20
C GLY A 57 12.41 -5.67 5.68
N VAL A 58 11.86 -4.66 5.00
CA VAL A 58 11.86 -4.51 3.53
C VAL A 58 12.13 -3.05 3.19
N GLU A 59 13.28 -2.79 2.58
CA GLU A 59 13.61 -1.47 2.07
C GLU A 59 13.28 -1.36 0.58
N GLY A 60 12.70 -0.23 0.19
CA GLY A 60 12.43 0.05 -1.20
C GLY A 60 11.68 1.34 -1.42
N ARG A 61 11.66 1.75 -2.68
CA ARG A 61 10.98 2.98 -3.10
C ARG A 61 10.43 2.82 -4.50
N ALA A 62 9.25 3.38 -4.71
CA ALA A 62 8.66 3.54 -6.02
C ALA A 62 8.22 4.99 -6.23
N THR A 63 8.48 5.51 -7.43
CA THR A 63 7.86 6.73 -7.90
C THR A 63 6.42 6.43 -8.33
N GLY A 64 5.50 7.34 -8.05
CA GLY A 64 4.08 7.16 -8.27
C GLY A 64 3.36 6.53 -7.07
N ARG A 65 2.14 6.04 -7.32
CA ARG A 65 1.20 5.60 -6.28
C ARG A 65 1.13 4.08 -6.11
N PHE A 66 2.03 3.33 -6.74
CA PHE A 66 2.07 1.88 -6.67
C PHE A 66 3.48 1.40 -6.37
N LEU A 67 3.58 0.33 -5.60
CA LEU A 67 4.83 -0.34 -5.27
C LEU A 67 4.62 -1.85 -5.27
N ALA A 68 5.55 -2.56 -5.89
CA ALA A 68 5.61 -4.01 -5.89
C ALA A 68 7.07 -4.42 -5.65
N LEU A 69 7.34 -5.08 -4.53
CA LEU A 69 8.68 -5.56 -4.19
C LEU A 69 8.63 -7.05 -3.89
N PRO A 70 9.55 -7.87 -4.43
CA PRO A 70 9.69 -9.25 -3.99
C PRO A 70 10.22 -9.26 -2.55
N VAL A 71 9.65 -10.11 -1.71
CA VAL A 71 9.98 -10.20 -0.29
C VAL A 71 10.03 -11.65 0.17
N LYS A 72 10.56 -11.89 1.37
CA LYS A 72 10.49 -13.20 2.01
C LYS A 72 9.11 -13.39 2.67
N ALA A 73 8.69 -14.64 2.84
CA ALA A 73 7.52 -14.97 3.63
C ALA A 73 7.65 -14.38 5.05
N GLY A 74 6.60 -13.70 5.52
CA GLY A 74 6.57 -13.09 6.87
C GLY A 74 7.41 -11.82 7.03
N ALA A 75 7.87 -11.20 5.95
CA ALA A 75 8.59 -9.93 6.03
C ALA A 75 7.72 -8.82 6.63
N SER A 76 8.27 -8.03 7.56
CA SER A 76 7.60 -6.83 8.09
C SER A 76 8.03 -5.60 7.29
N ALA A 77 7.07 -4.76 6.91
CA ALA A 77 7.33 -3.54 6.17
C ALA A 77 6.49 -2.38 6.73
N GLU A 78 7.15 -1.25 6.94
CA GLU A 78 6.51 0.01 7.26
C GLU A 78 6.32 0.79 5.97
N LEU A 79 5.12 1.31 5.74
CA LEU A 79 4.75 1.98 4.50
C LEU A 79 4.53 3.47 4.73
N ALA A 80 5.24 4.29 3.97
CA ALA A 80 5.05 5.73 3.93
C ALA A 80 4.84 6.23 2.50
N GLY A 81 3.96 7.21 2.35
CA GLY A 81 3.69 7.89 1.09
C GLY A 81 4.15 9.34 1.15
N ARG A 82 4.48 9.90 -0.01
CA ARG A 82 4.69 11.34 -0.18
C ARG A 82 3.72 11.87 -1.21
N LEU A 83 3.01 12.94 -0.86
CA LEU A 83 2.07 13.61 -1.76
C LEU A 83 2.81 14.52 -2.74
N ALA A 84 2.13 14.91 -3.82
CA ALA A 84 2.68 15.86 -4.81
C ALA A 84 3.15 17.19 -4.19
N ASN A 85 2.53 17.63 -3.10
CA ASN A 85 2.93 18.83 -2.35
C ASN A 85 4.03 18.57 -1.30
N GLY A 86 4.68 17.41 -1.33
CA GLY A 86 5.78 17.04 -0.45
C GLY A 86 5.36 16.52 0.94
N ARG A 87 4.09 16.62 1.33
CA ARG A 87 3.63 16.11 2.64
C ARG A 87 3.75 14.59 2.71
N LYS A 88 4.27 14.08 3.83
CA LYS A 88 4.28 12.65 4.17
C LYS A 88 2.89 12.21 4.65
N ILE A 89 2.51 10.99 4.31
CA ILE A 89 1.37 10.27 4.87
C ILE A 89 1.82 8.86 5.27
N GLU A 90 1.19 8.29 6.30
CA GLU A 90 1.40 6.91 6.70
C GLU A 90 0.35 6.00 6.07
N ALA A 91 0.65 4.70 5.98
CA ALA A 91 -0.35 3.72 5.59
C ALA A 91 -1.47 3.59 6.64
N LEU A 92 -2.64 3.21 6.15
CA LEU A 92 -3.77 2.75 6.95
C LEU A 92 -3.43 1.35 7.49
N GLY A 93 -3.82 1.12 8.74
CA GLY A 93 -3.49 -0.09 9.50
C GLY A 93 -3.99 -1.39 8.89
#